data_AF-A0A3M2EI23-F1
#
_entry.id   AF-A0A3M2EI23-F1
#
_cell.length_a   1.000
_cell.length_b   1.000
_cell.length_c   1.000
_cell.angle_alpha   90.00
_cell.angle_beta   90.00
_cell.angle_gamma   90.00
#
_symmetry.space_group_name_H-M   'P 1'
#
loop_
_entity.id
_entity.type
_entity.pdbx_description
1 polymer ?
#
loop_
_entity_poly.entity_id
_entity_poly.type
_entity_poly.pdbx_seq_one_letter_code
_entity_poly.pdbx_strand_id
1 'polypeptide(L)'
;MTLFGIRLPAMSSLIIWGILWEIVGRAELTFFVVPLSEVLATLVEVLGTLAFRKALYETAHAFAAGVFFATVIGIPVGILMGKNRLIDELLLPWVNIFLSAPLTALVPVLMVLFGFGMKAIII
;
A
#
# COMPACT_ATOMS: atom_id res chain seq x y z
N MET A 1 -19.11 -14.03 19.17
CA MET A 1 -19.81 -13.44 20.34
C MET A 1 -21.22 -14.01 20.38
N THR A 2 -21.75 -14.40 21.54
CA THR A 2 -23.14 -14.90 21.63
C THR A 2 -24.06 -13.75 22.02
N LEU A 3 -24.93 -13.33 21.10
CA LEU A 3 -25.99 -12.34 21.35
C LEU A 3 -27.33 -13.06 21.20
N PHE A 4 -28.22 -12.96 22.20
CA PHE A 4 -29.55 -13.61 22.22
C PHE A 4 -29.54 -15.12 21.86
N GLY A 5 -28.55 -15.87 22.33
CA GLY A 5 -28.45 -17.33 22.09
C GLY A 5 -27.90 -17.73 20.71
N ILE A 6 -27.61 -16.77 19.83
CA ILE A 6 -27.02 -17.01 18.51
C ILE A 6 -25.51 -16.72 18.57
N ARG A 7 -24.67 -17.67 18.15
CA ARG A 7 -23.23 -17.44 17.96
C ARG A 7 -23.01 -16.60 16.70
N LEU A 8 -22.84 -15.29 16.89
CA LEU A 8 -22.45 -14.39 15.81
C LEU A 8 -21.01 -14.72 15.35
N PRO A 9 -20.79 -15.02 14.05
CA PRO A 9 -19.47 -15.17 13.46
C PRO A 9 -18.61 -13.92 13.69
N ALA A 10 -17.29 -14.06 13.70
CA ALA A 10 -16.37 -12.96 13.94
C ALA A 10 -16.59 -11.74 13.00
N MET A 11 -17.09 -11.98 11.78
CA MET A 11 -17.36 -10.93 10.79
C MET A 11 -18.70 -10.21 10.95
N SER A 12 -19.53 -10.56 11.95
CA SER A 12 -20.85 -9.95 12.15
C SER A 12 -20.76 -8.45 12.46
N SER A 13 -19.64 -7.99 13.02
CA SER A 13 -19.37 -6.57 13.24
C SER A 13 -19.32 -5.78 11.94
N LEU A 14 -18.79 -6.34 10.85
CA LEU A 14 -18.70 -5.69 9.55
C LEU A 14 -20.08 -5.39 8.98
N ILE A 15 -21.04 -6.30 9.18
CA ILE A 15 -22.43 -6.13 8.73
C ILE A 15 -23.08 -4.99 9.51
N ILE A 16 -22.92 -4.97 10.84
CA ILE A 16 -23.45 -3.91 11.70
C ILE A 16 -22.87 -2.55 11.29
N TRP A 17 -21.56 -2.47 11.10
CA TRP A 17 -20.89 -1.24 10.65
C TRP A 17 -21.30 -0.83 9.23
N GLY A 18 -21.48 -1.79 8.31
CA GLY A 18 -21.97 -1.50 6.96
C GLY A 18 -23.39 -0.94 6.95
N ILE A 19 -24.28 -1.48 7.78
CA ILE A 19 -25.65 -0.95 7.95
C ILE A 19 -25.62 0.46 8.56
N LEU A 20 -24.83 0.67 9.62
CA LEU A 20 -24.67 1.99 10.23
C LEU A 20 -24.13 3.02 9.24
N TRP A 21 -23.13 2.65 8.44
CA TRP A 21 -22.60 3.52 7.39
C TRP A 21 -23.67 3.83 6.34
N GLU A 22 -24.38 2.83 5.81
CA GLU A 22 -25.45 3.05 4.83
C GLU A 22 -26.54 4.00 5.38
N ILE A 23 -26.93 3.84 6.64
CA ILE A 23 -27.92 4.72 7.30
C ILE A 23 -27.37 6.14 7.42
N VAL A 24 -26.13 6.31 7.89
CA VAL A 24 -25.51 7.64 8.06
C VAL A 24 -25.36 8.35 6.71
N GLY A 25 -24.96 7.62 5.67
CA GLY A 25 -24.82 8.16 4.33
C GLY A 25 -26.16 8.54 3.69
N ARG A 26 -27.20 7.70 3.83
CA ARG A 26 -28.54 8.01 3.32
C ARG A 26 -29.25 9.11 4.09
N ALA A 27 -28.95 9.26 5.37
CA ALA A 27 -29.48 10.31 6.21
C ALA A 27 -28.81 11.68 5.95
N GLU A 28 -27.81 11.74 5.06
CA GLU A 28 -27.07 12.95 4.68
C GLU A 28 -26.54 13.72 5.92
N LEU A 29 -26.27 13.00 7.01
CA LEU A 29 -25.84 13.59 8.29
C LEU A 29 -24.51 14.34 8.17
N THR A 30 -23.70 13.97 7.16
CA THR A 30 -22.44 14.63 6.84
C THR A 30 -22.19 14.61 5.34
N PHE A 31 -21.64 15.69 4.77
CA PHE A 31 -21.22 15.76 3.37
C PHE A 31 -20.10 14.77 3.01
N PHE A 32 -19.30 14.33 4.00
CA PHE A 32 -18.15 13.46 3.76
C PHE A 32 -18.50 11.97 3.64
N VAL A 33 -19.67 11.55 4.12
CA VAL A 33 -20.06 10.14 4.20
C VAL A 33 -21.15 9.87 3.17
N VAL A 34 -20.75 9.32 2.04
CA VAL A 34 -21.64 8.82 0.98
C VAL A 34 -22.15 7.41 1.37
N PRO A 35 -23.38 7.00 0.97
CA PRO A 35 -23.87 5.65 1.22
C PRO A 35 -22.91 4.56 0.72
N LEU A 36 -22.79 3.48 1.49
CA LEU A 36 -21.94 2.33 1.14
C LEU A 36 -22.33 1.73 -0.22
N SER A 37 -23.63 1.66 -0.51
CA SER A 37 -24.14 1.16 -1.80
C SER A 37 -23.63 1.96 -3.00
N GLU A 38 -23.54 3.27 -2.88
CA GLU A 38 -23.04 4.17 -3.93
C GLU A 38 -21.52 4.08 -4.09
N VAL A 39 -20.79 3.91 -2.98
CA VAL A 39 -19.35 3.60 -3.03
C VAL A 39 -19.09 2.30 -3.79
N LEU A 40 -19.88 1.26 -3.53
CA LEU A 40 -19.76 -0.02 -4.23
C LEU A 40 -20.14 0.09 -5.72
N ALA A 41 -21.18 0.86 -6.05
CA ALA A 41 -21.54 1.12 -7.44
C ALA A 41 -20.41 1.85 -8.19
N THR A 42 -19.89 2.93 -7.59
CA THR A 42 -18.77 3.71 -8.13
C THR A 42 -17.52 2.85 -8.30
N LEU A 43 -17.25 1.93 -7.35
CA LEU A 43 -16.12 1.00 -7.46
C LEU A 43 -16.23 0.18 -8.74
N VAL A 44 -17.40 -0.40 -9.03
CA VAL A 44 -17.61 -1.22 -10.24
C VAL A 44 -17.45 -0.38 -11.51
N GLU A 45 -17.94 0.86 -11.52
CA GLU A 45 -17.75 1.78 -12.64
C GLU A 45 -16.28 2.13 -12.88
N VAL A 46 -15.56 2.47 -11.81
CA VAL A 46 -14.13 2.88 -11.88
C VAL A 46 -13.26 1.75 -12.40
N LEU A 47 -13.53 0.50 -12.03
CA LEU A 47 -12.76 -0.67 -12.51
C LEU A 47 -12.73 -0.78 -14.04
N GLY A 48 -13.76 -0.30 -14.74
CA GLY A 48 -13.85 -0.30 -16.19
C GLY A 48 -13.06 0.83 -16.87
N THR A 49 -12.64 1.85 -16.13
CA THR A 49 -12.08 3.07 -16.72
C THR A 49 -10.64 2.89 -17.22
N LEU A 50 -10.29 3.62 -18.29
CA LEU A 50 -8.92 3.69 -18.79
C LEU A 50 -7.96 4.26 -17.73
N ALA A 51 -8.42 5.23 -16.94
CA ALA A 51 -7.65 5.83 -15.86
C ALA A 51 -7.26 4.78 -14.80
N PHE A 52 -8.22 3.97 -14.35
CA PHE A 52 -7.95 2.91 -13.38
C PHE A 52 -7.00 1.86 -13.94
N ARG A 53 -7.22 1.38 -15.16
CA ARG A 53 -6.32 0.41 -15.81
C ARG A 53 -4.89 0.93 -15.95
N LYS A 54 -4.74 2.21 -16.30
CA LYS A 54 -3.44 2.87 -16.37
C LYS A 54 -2.77 2.94 -15.00
N ALA A 55 -3.48 3.39 -13.97
CA ALA A 55 -2.95 3.46 -12.61
C ALA A 55 -2.56 2.07 -12.06
N LEU A 56 -3.37 1.05 -12.34
CA LEU A 56 -3.08 -0.34 -11.98
C LEU A 56 -1.80 -0.83 -12.67
N TYR A 57 -1.65 -0.56 -13.96
CA TYR A 57 -0.44 -0.90 -14.71
C TYR A 57 0.80 -0.18 -14.16
N GLU A 58 0.72 1.13 -13.90
CA GLU A 58 1.83 1.91 -13.33
C GLU A 58 2.25 1.35 -11.97
N THR A 59 1.29 0.99 -11.11
CA THR A 59 1.56 0.37 -9.81
C THR A 59 2.20 -1.02 -9.96
N ALA A 60 1.64 -1.87 -10.83
CA ALA A 60 2.15 -3.21 -11.07
C ALA A 60 3.57 -3.19 -11.66
N HIS A 61 3.83 -2.27 -12.59
CA HIS A 61 5.15 -2.09 -13.19
C HIS A 61 6.17 -1.62 -12.17
N ALA A 62 5.85 -0.60 -11.38
CA ALA A 62 6.73 -0.09 -10.33
C ALA A 62 7.04 -1.16 -9.27
N PHE A 63 6.03 -1.91 -8.83
CA PHE A 63 6.20 -3.02 -7.91
C PHE A 63 7.10 -4.12 -8.49
N ALA A 64 6.82 -4.57 -9.70
CA ALA A 64 7.59 -5.64 -10.34
C ALA A 64 9.05 -5.23 -10.56
N ALA A 65 9.30 -4.01 -11.04
CA ALA A 65 10.64 -3.48 -11.22
C ALA A 65 11.39 -3.35 -9.88
N GLY A 66 10.74 -2.77 -8.86
CA GLY A 66 11.32 -2.62 -7.52
C GLY A 66 11.70 -3.95 -6.89
N VAL A 67 10.80 -4.94 -6.94
CA VAL A 67 11.06 -6.32 -6.45
C VAL A 67 12.19 -6.97 -7.23
N PHE A 68 12.21 -6.82 -8.55
CA PHE A 68 13.27 -7.37 -9.39
C PHE A 68 14.64 -6.82 -8.97
N PHE A 69 14.80 -5.49 -8.89
CA PHE A 69 16.07 -4.88 -8.49
C PHE A 69 16.44 -5.21 -7.04
N ALA A 70 15.49 -5.18 -6.11
CA ALA A 70 15.73 -5.54 -4.70
C ALA A 70 16.20 -6.99 -4.57
N THR A 71 15.65 -7.92 -5.36
CA THR A 71 16.04 -9.33 -5.33
C THR A 71 17.41 -9.53 -5.99
N VAL A 72 17.59 -8.98 -7.19
CA VAL A 72 18.82 -9.16 -7.99
C VAL A 72 20.03 -8.49 -7.35
N ILE A 73 19.86 -7.36 -6.66
CA ILE A 73 20.95 -6.64 -6.00
C ILE A 73 21.05 -7.01 -4.52
N GLY A 74 19.92 -7.03 -3.81
CA GLY A 74 19.89 -7.27 -2.37
C GLY A 74 20.33 -8.67 -1.96
N ILE A 75 19.95 -9.72 -2.71
CA ILE A 75 20.37 -11.09 -2.38
C ILE A 75 21.89 -11.25 -2.53
N PRO A 76 22.53 -10.91 -3.66
CA PRO A 76 24.00 -11.00 -3.77
C PRO A 76 24.73 -10.16 -2.73
N VAL A 77 24.26 -8.94 -2.46
CA VAL A 77 24.86 -8.07 -1.43
C VAL A 77 24.76 -8.72 -0.05
N GLY A 78 23.59 -9.25 0.32
CA GLY A 78 23.41 -9.97 1.58
C GLY A 78 24.29 -11.21 1.70
N ILE A 79 24.44 -11.98 0.61
CA ILE A 79 25.36 -13.13 0.57
C ILE A 79 26.82 -12.67 0.77
N LEU A 80 27.24 -11.55 0.14
CA LEU A 80 28.59 -11.01 0.30
C LEU A 80 28.86 -10.52 1.73
N MET A 81 27.88 -9.86 2.36
CA MET A 81 27.96 -9.47 3.78
C MET A 81 28.13 -10.70 4.67
N GLY A 82 27.33 -11.75 4.45
CA GLY A 82 27.46 -13.00 5.23
C GLY A 82 28.79 -13.74 5.02
N LYS A 83 29.48 -13.53 3.90
CA LYS A 83 30.77 -14.18 3.59
C LYS A 83 31.99 -13.39 4.04
N ASN A 84 31.91 -12.06 4.17
CA ASN A 84 33.06 -11.21 4.46
C ASN A 84 32.73 -10.17 5.53
N ARG A 85 33.38 -10.28 6.68
CA ARG A 85 33.21 -9.39 7.83
C ARG A 85 33.47 -7.92 7.51
N LEU A 86 34.41 -7.61 6.61
CA LEU A 86 34.68 -6.23 6.20
C LEU A 86 33.53 -5.64 5.38
N ILE A 87 32.88 -6.45 4.54
CA ILE A 87 31.73 -6.00 3.74
C ILE A 87 30.52 -5.81 4.66
N ASP A 88 30.31 -6.73 5.61
CA ASP A 88 29.27 -6.61 6.61
C ASP A 88 29.40 -5.32 7.43
N GLU A 89 30.56 -5.08 8.04
CA GLU A 89 30.81 -3.89 8.87
C GLU A 89 30.64 -2.57 8.10
N LEU A 90 30.97 -2.55 6.80
CA LEU A 90 30.81 -1.36 5.95
C LEU A 90 29.36 -1.10 5.51
N LEU A 91 28.59 -2.15 5.19
CA LEU A 91 27.25 -2.03 4.63
C LEU A 91 26.15 -2.04 5.69
N LEU A 92 26.37 -2.66 6.85
CA LEU A 92 25.39 -2.78 7.91
C LEU A 92 24.79 -1.44 8.39
N PRO A 93 25.57 -0.34 8.55
CA PRO A 93 25.00 0.96 8.88
C PRO A 93 24.00 1.47 7.83
N TRP A 94 24.31 1.28 6.54
CA TRP A 94 23.43 1.70 5.44
C TRP A 94 22.15 0.89 5.40
N VAL A 95 22.26 -0.43 5.57
CA VAL A 95 21.09 -1.33 5.64
C VAL A 95 20.16 -0.90 6.79
N ASN A 96 20.72 -0.61 7.97
CA ASN A 96 19.93 -0.15 9.11
C ASN A 96 19.26 1.21 8.88
N ILE A 97 19.95 2.15 8.22
CA ILE A 97 19.37 3.44 7.85
C ILE A 97 18.18 3.25 6.93
N PHE A 98 18.31 2.49 5.84
CA PHE A 98 17.21 2.29 4.89
C PHE A 98 16.05 1.46 5.45
N LEU A 99 16.32 0.52 6.36
CA LEU A 99 15.27 -0.22 7.07
C LEU A 99 14.49 0.65 8.06
N SER A 100 15.17 1.62 8.70
CA SER A 100 14.57 2.45 9.75
C SER A 100 14.03 3.79 9.21
N ALA A 101 14.44 4.19 8.01
CA ALA A 101 14.05 5.47 7.45
C ALA A 101 12.57 5.48 7.03
N PRO A 102 11.81 6.51 7.42
CA PRO A 102 10.42 6.63 6.99
C PRO A 102 10.35 6.95 5.50
N LEU A 103 9.68 6.09 4.72
CA LEU A 103 9.45 6.33 3.29
C LEU A 103 8.79 7.69 3.02
N THR A 104 7.94 8.16 3.94
CA THR A 104 7.27 9.47 3.85
C THR A 104 8.25 10.65 3.83
N ALA A 105 9.45 10.51 4.40
CA ALA A 105 10.50 11.54 4.34
C ALA A 105 11.40 11.40 3.10
N LEU A 106 11.59 10.18 2.61
CA LEU A 106 12.43 9.89 1.44
C LEU A 106 11.77 10.27 0.12
N VAL A 107 10.45 10.01 -0.02
CA VAL A 107 9.73 10.23 -1.27
C VAL A 107 9.90 11.67 -1.80
N PRO A 108 9.71 12.74 -1.02
CA PRO A 108 9.94 14.10 -1.51
C PRO A 108 11.36 14.35 -2.03
N VAL A 109 12.38 13.81 -1.35
CA VAL A 109 13.80 13.96 -1.75
C VAL A 109 14.05 13.26 -3.09
N LEU A 110 13.56 12.03 -3.24
CA LEU A 110 13.68 11.28 -4.49
C LEU A 110 12.97 11.99 -5.65
N MET A 111 11.82 12.60 -5.39
CA MET A 111 11.08 13.37 -6.41
C MET A 111 11.83 14.62 -6.87
N VAL A 112 12.58 15.28 -5.97
CA VAL A 112 13.44 16.43 -6.35
C VAL A 112 14.62 15.98 -7.19
N LEU A 113 15.22 14.82 -6.87
CA LEU A 113 16.40 14.32 -7.56
C LEU A 113 16.08 13.70 -8.94
N PHE A 114 15.00 12.92 -9.02
CA PHE A 114 14.68 12.08 -10.19
C PHE A 114 13.42 12.53 -10.94
N GLY A 115 12.66 13.47 -10.38
CA GLY A 115 11.41 14.00 -10.94
C GLY A 115 10.15 13.26 -10.44
N PHE A 116 8.98 13.69 -10.92
CA PHE A 116 7.69 13.14 -10.47
C PHE A 116 7.33 11.80 -11.15
N GLY A 117 6.53 10.99 -10.45
CA GLY A 117 5.94 9.76 -10.99
C GLY A 117 6.89 8.56 -10.97
N MET A 118 6.76 7.66 -11.95
CA MET A 118 7.53 6.40 -12.00
C MET A 118 9.05 6.58 -11.93
N LYS A 119 9.57 7.73 -12.38
CA LYS A 119 11.02 8.00 -12.33
C LYS A 119 11.55 8.00 -10.90
N ALA A 120 10.86 8.64 -9.95
CA ALA A 120 11.29 8.63 -8.55
C ALA A 120 11.08 7.29 -7.82
N ILE A 121 10.29 6.38 -8.41
CA ILE A 121 9.97 5.09 -7.77
C ILE A 121 10.94 3.99 -8.23
N ILE A 122 11.37 4.03 -9.50
CA ILE A 122 12.16 2.95 -10.11
C ILE A 122 13.64 3.33 -10.32
N ILE A 123 13.92 4.60 -10.64
CA ILE A 123 15.28 5.10 -10.97
C ILE A 123 15.92 5.64 -9.69
#